data_AF-A0A3D1QWG3-F1
#
_entry.id   AF-A0A3D1QWG3-F1
#
_cell.length_a   1.000
_cell.length_b   1.000
_cell.length_c   1.000
_cell.angle_alpha   90.00
_cell.angle_beta   90.00
_cell.angle_gamma   90.00
#
_symmetry.space_group_name_H-M   'P 1'
#
loop_
_entity.id
_entity.type
_entity.pdbx_description
1 polymer ?
#
loop_
_entity_poly.entity_id
_entity_poly.type
_entity_poly.pdbx_seq_one_letter_code
_entity_poly.pdbx_strand_id
1 'polypeptide(L)'
;MTESTVKTKSRASATAKGPAKKPAEAQSATKSPSSKKAPAARTSPRKVAPQKTAAAAPTATRQPMARATVRFTETWSQTQEGELVAGGRLRIEYALERARAHGGHDSAAGGWGVEAYVQFLPSGETVDAPVVGIPLRLGKPAGAPQASPCEIAIPLGAYDAQIWFCHWTEGEDPRWDSNFGVNYRFPVRSEKS
;
A
#
# COMPACT_ATOMS: atom_id res chain seq x y z
N MET A 1 -5.70 7.37 70.56
CA MET A 1 -5.42 7.88 69.20
C MET A 1 -5.82 6.79 68.23
N THR A 2 -6.95 6.96 67.55
CA THR A 2 -7.53 5.98 66.62
C THR A 2 -7.27 6.43 65.19
N GLU A 3 -6.46 5.69 64.44
CA GLU A 3 -6.25 5.92 63.01
C GLU A 3 -7.41 5.36 62.17
N SER A 4 -7.92 6.20 61.28
CA SER A 4 -9.02 5.90 60.36
C SER A 4 -8.46 5.42 59.02
N THR A 5 -8.83 4.19 58.61
CA THR A 5 -8.60 3.69 57.25
C THR A 5 -9.74 4.14 56.35
N VAL A 6 -9.44 4.96 55.33
CA VAL A 6 -10.39 5.33 54.29
C VAL A 6 -10.20 4.41 53.09
N LYS A 7 -11.21 3.56 52.84
CA LYS A 7 -11.31 2.64 51.70
C LYS A 7 -12.19 3.28 50.63
N THR A 8 -11.61 3.79 49.56
CA THR A 8 -12.36 4.36 48.44
C THR A 8 -12.81 3.26 47.49
N LYS A 9 -14.12 3.06 47.39
CA LYS A 9 -14.79 2.25 46.36
C LYS A 9 -15.75 3.17 45.61
N SER A 10 -15.61 3.26 44.29
CA SER A 10 -16.63 3.70 43.31
C SER A 10 -16.00 3.71 41.92
N ARG A 11 -16.66 3.46 40.79
CA ARG A 11 -17.98 2.89 40.47
C ARG A 11 -18.00 2.73 38.93
N ALA A 12 -18.80 1.75 38.50
CA ALA A 12 -19.19 1.27 37.18
C ALA A 12 -19.32 2.26 35.97
N SER A 13 -18.93 1.71 34.80
CA SER A 13 -19.69 1.50 33.55
C SER A 13 -20.54 2.61 32.90
N ALA A 14 -20.24 2.88 31.62
CA ALA A 14 -21.20 3.20 30.52
C ALA A 14 -20.47 2.96 29.18
N THR A 15 -20.78 1.89 28.42
CA THR A 15 -21.68 1.86 27.24
C THR A 15 -21.41 2.94 26.17
N ALA A 16 -20.85 2.53 25.03
CA ALA A 16 -21.19 3.09 23.72
C ALA A 16 -21.04 2.01 22.63
N LYS A 17 -22.19 1.63 22.08
CA LYS A 17 -22.39 0.72 20.95
C LYS A 17 -22.60 1.62 19.72
N GLY A 18 -21.81 1.45 18.67
CA GLY A 18 -21.99 2.18 17.41
C GLY A 18 -21.05 1.64 16.32
N PRO A 19 -21.57 1.23 15.16
CA PRO A 19 -20.78 0.52 14.14
C PRO A 19 -19.94 1.49 13.31
N ALA A 20 -18.64 1.21 13.17
CA ALA A 20 -17.78 1.93 12.24
C ALA A 20 -18.14 1.52 10.80
N LYS A 21 -18.57 2.51 10.02
CA LYS A 21 -18.99 2.37 8.63
C LYS A 21 -17.80 2.12 7.71
N LYS A 22 -17.92 1.07 6.88
CA LYS A 22 -17.19 0.83 5.63
C LYS A 22 -17.34 2.05 4.69
N PRO A 23 -16.27 2.64 4.12
CA PRO A 23 -16.39 3.54 2.98
C PRO A 23 -16.65 2.74 1.69
N ALA A 24 -17.48 3.32 0.84
CA ALA A 24 -18.20 2.69 -0.25
C ALA A 24 -17.34 2.22 -1.43
N GLU A 25 -17.73 1.08 -1.96
CA GLU A 25 -17.27 0.44 -3.19
C GLU A 25 -18.02 1.07 -4.38
N ALA A 26 -17.32 1.76 -5.28
CA ALA A 26 -17.87 2.26 -6.53
C ALA A 26 -17.55 1.27 -7.66
N GLN A 27 -18.57 0.50 -8.05
CA GLN A 27 -18.57 -0.34 -9.23
C GLN A 27 -18.57 0.54 -10.49
N SER A 28 -17.76 0.20 -11.48
CA SER A 28 -17.93 0.69 -12.85
C SER A 28 -17.57 -0.39 -13.85
N ALA A 29 -18.63 -1.04 -14.35
CA ALA A 29 -18.62 -1.83 -15.55
C ALA A 29 -18.54 -0.91 -16.78
N THR A 30 -17.66 -1.21 -17.74
CA THR A 30 -17.88 -0.76 -19.12
C THR A 30 -17.49 -1.84 -20.13
N LYS A 31 -18.43 -2.05 -21.06
CA LYS A 31 -18.41 -2.93 -22.22
C LYS A 31 -17.38 -2.46 -23.25
N SER A 32 -16.61 -3.38 -23.83
CA SER A 32 -15.87 -3.16 -25.08
C SER A 32 -16.66 -3.77 -26.26
N PRO A 33 -16.97 -3.01 -27.33
CA PRO A 33 -17.54 -3.57 -28.54
C PRO A 33 -16.47 -4.06 -29.53
N SER A 34 -16.83 -5.16 -30.17
CA SER A 34 -16.18 -5.84 -31.30
C SER A 34 -16.01 -4.93 -32.52
N SER A 35 -14.92 -5.09 -33.26
CA SER A 35 -14.80 -4.60 -34.64
C SER A 35 -14.08 -5.63 -35.51
N LYS A 36 -14.81 -6.14 -36.51
CA LYS A 36 -14.34 -6.99 -37.61
C LYS A 36 -13.50 -6.17 -38.60
N LYS A 37 -12.60 -6.87 -39.33
CA LYS A 37 -12.52 -6.94 -40.82
C LYS A 37 -11.08 -6.81 -41.36
N ALA A 38 -10.57 -7.91 -41.92
CA ALA A 38 -9.52 -7.96 -42.95
C ALA A 38 -10.17 -7.71 -44.34
N PRO A 39 -9.45 -7.34 -45.45
CA PRO A 39 -8.45 -8.21 -46.09
C PRO A 39 -7.28 -7.56 -46.88
N ALA A 40 -6.23 -8.38 -47.06
CA ALA A 40 -5.34 -8.64 -48.21
C ALA A 40 -4.86 -7.57 -49.24
N ALA A 41 -3.53 -7.65 -49.46
CA ALA A 41 -2.77 -7.68 -50.73
C ALA A 41 -2.42 -6.38 -51.48
N ARG A 42 -1.11 -6.07 -51.59
CA ARG A 42 -0.35 -6.11 -52.87
C ARG A 42 1.13 -5.78 -52.70
N THR A 43 1.94 -6.55 -53.40
CA THR A 43 3.39 -6.46 -53.62
C THR A 43 3.77 -5.42 -54.67
N SER A 44 4.85 -4.67 -54.45
CA SER A 44 6.02 -4.60 -55.35
C SER A 44 7.11 -3.64 -54.81
N PRO A 45 8.40 -3.91 -55.07
CA PRO A 45 9.54 -3.16 -54.53
C PRO A 45 9.97 -2.03 -55.49
N ARG A 46 10.78 -1.06 -55.02
CA ARG A 46 12.03 -0.60 -55.68
C ARG A 46 12.60 0.69 -55.08
N LYS A 47 13.94 0.66 -55.00
CA LYS A 47 14.95 1.74 -54.99
C LYS A 47 15.31 2.42 -53.68
N VAL A 48 16.51 2.01 -53.23
CA VAL A 48 17.41 2.66 -52.28
C VAL A 48 17.96 3.96 -52.86
N ALA A 49 17.91 5.04 -52.07
CA ALA A 49 18.85 6.15 -52.08
C ALA A 49 18.92 6.75 -50.65
N PRO A 50 20.07 7.29 -50.22
CA PRO A 50 20.42 7.39 -48.80
C PRO A 50 19.90 8.70 -48.19
N GLN A 51 19.00 8.61 -47.19
CA GLN A 51 18.72 9.74 -46.31
C GLN A 51 19.69 9.72 -45.13
N LYS A 52 20.78 10.46 -45.34
CA LYS A 52 21.61 11.03 -44.28
C LYS A 52 20.78 12.10 -43.56
N THR A 53 20.19 11.73 -42.43
CA THR A 53 19.98 12.54 -41.22
C THR A 53 19.27 11.68 -40.17
N ALA A 54 20.03 10.80 -39.51
CA ALA A 54 19.66 10.40 -38.16
C ALA A 54 19.92 11.61 -37.26
N ALA A 55 18.93 12.51 -37.18
CA ALA A 55 18.82 13.40 -36.05
C ALA A 55 18.64 12.49 -34.83
N ALA A 56 19.66 12.45 -33.98
CA ALA A 56 19.63 11.76 -32.71
C ALA A 56 18.33 12.16 -32.00
N ALA A 57 17.45 11.17 -31.77
CA ALA A 57 16.44 11.32 -30.75
C ALA A 57 17.18 11.76 -29.48
N PRO A 58 16.72 12.80 -28.76
CA PRO A 58 17.33 13.10 -27.48
C PRO A 58 17.23 11.82 -26.66
N THR A 59 18.39 11.27 -26.31
CA THR A 59 18.52 10.20 -25.35
C THR A 59 17.85 10.76 -24.10
N ALA A 60 16.58 10.40 -23.87
CA ALA A 60 15.91 10.70 -22.63
C ALA A 60 16.74 9.95 -21.58
N THR A 61 17.64 10.68 -20.92
CA THR A 61 18.33 10.19 -19.74
C THR A 61 17.20 9.90 -18.76
N ARG A 62 16.77 8.63 -18.71
CA ARG A 62 15.76 8.16 -17.78
C ARG A 62 16.33 8.42 -16.40
N GLN A 63 15.95 9.55 -15.80
CA GLN A 63 16.33 9.92 -14.45
C GLN A 63 16.04 8.71 -13.55
N PRO A 64 16.95 8.34 -12.63
CA PRO A 64 16.65 7.30 -11.67
C PRO A 64 15.41 7.75 -10.89
N MET A 65 14.32 6.98 -10.99
CA MET A 65 13.07 7.28 -10.29
C MET A 65 13.38 7.44 -8.79
N ALA A 66 13.04 8.61 -8.23
CA ALA A 66 13.25 8.89 -6.82
C ALA A 66 12.56 7.81 -5.97
N ARG A 67 13.24 7.34 -4.92
CA ARG A 67 12.73 6.29 -4.04
C ARG A 67 12.80 6.77 -2.60
N ALA A 68 11.68 6.67 -1.90
CA ALA A 68 11.60 6.87 -0.46
C ALA A 68 11.16 5.58 0.23
N THR A 69 11.64 5.37 1.44
CA THR A 69 11.25 4.25 2.30
C THR A 69 10.55 4.77 3.53
N VAL A 70 9.34 4.30 3.78
CA VAL A 70 8.62 4.53 5.04
C VAL A 70 8.63 3.24 5.83
N ARG A 71 9.14 3.30 7.06
CA ARG A 71 9.26 2.15 7.96
C ARG A 71 8.33 2.31 9.14
N PHE A 72 7.57 1.27 9.45
CA PHE A 72 6.70 1.16 10.60
C PHE A 72 7.32 0.17 11.58
N THR A 73 7.80 0.67 12.71
CA THR A 73 8.63 -0.10 13.65
C THR A 73 7.78 -0.83 14.70
N GLU A 74 8.40 -1.82 15.36
CA GLU A 74 7.81 -2.55 16.50
C GLU A 74 7.33 -1.63 17.62
N THR A 75 8.04 -0.52 17.85
CA THR A 75 7.73 0.47 18.88
C THR A 75 6.60 1.42 18.51
N TRP A 76 5.80 1.09 17.49
CA TRP A 76 4.68 1.89 16.99
C TRP A 76 5.05 3.25 16.41
N SER A 77 6.34 3.47 16.16
CA SER A 77 6.86 4.65 15.49
C SER A 77 6.93 4.44 13.98
N GLN A 78 7.07 5.54 13.25
CA GLN A 78 7.34 5.54 11.83
C GLN A 78 8.56 6.41 11.52
N THR A 79 9.38 5.96 10.58
CA THR A 79 10.51 6.74 10.05
C THR A 79 10.42 6.80 8.54
N GLN A 80 10.88 7.92 7.98
CA GLN A 80 10.96 8.12 6.54
C GLN A 80 12.41 8.35 6.14
N GLU A 81 12.87 7.60 5.16
CA GLU A 81 14.18 7.74 4.53
C GLU A 81 13.97 8.19 3.07
N GLY A 82 14.58 9.32 2.71
CA GLY A 82 14.32 9.97 1.42
C GLY A 82 13.02 10.79 1.40
N GLU A 83 12.83 11.54 0.32
CA GLU A 83 11.63 12.37 0.10
C GLU A 83 10.68 11.61 -0.83
N LEU A 84 9.39 11.53 -0.48
CA LEU A 84 8.39 11.01 -1.41
C LEU A 84 8.22 12.02 -2.54
N VAL A 85 8.50 11.62 -3.77
CA VAL A 85 8.40 12.48 -4.95
C VAL A 85 7.37 11.89 -5.91
N ALA A 86 6.50 12.75 -6.45
CA ALA A 86 5.53 12.38 -7.47
C ALA A 86 6.25 11.78 -8.69
N GLY A 87 5.71 10.68 -9.26
CA GLY A 87 6.39 9.90 -10.30
C GLY A 87 7.49 8.96 -9.78
N GLY A 88 7.85 9.05 -8.50
CA GLY A 88 8.82 8.17 -7.84
C GLY A 88 8.22 6.85 -7.34
N ARG A 89 8.91 6.22 -6.40
CA ARG A 89 8.47 5.00 -5.70
C ARG A 89 8.47 5.16 -4.19
N LEU A 90 7.39 4.69 -3.58
CA LEU A 90 7.26 4.50 -2.14
C LEU A 90 7.55 3.04 -1.81
N ARG A 91 8.53 2.79 -0.95
CA ARG A 91 8.71 1.48 -0.30
C ARG A 91 8.13 1.51 1.10
N ILE A 92 7.33 0.51 1.43
CA ILE A 92 6.77 0.35 2.77
C ILE A 92 7.42 -0.85 3.44
N GLU A 93 7.97 -0.63 4.63
CA GLU A 93 8.49 -1.68 5.49
C GLU A 93 7.65 -1.72 6.77
N TYR A 94 7.00 -2.86 7.00
CA TYR A 94 6.20 -3.08 8.21
C TYR A 94 6.89 -4.11 9.10
N ALA A 95 7.18 -3.75 10.34
CA ALA A 95 7.84 -4.65 11.28
C ALA A 95 6.94 -5.84 11.62
N LEU A 96 7.49 -7.05 11.52
CA LEU A 96 6.77 -8.28 11.86
C LEU A 96 6.31 -8.28 13.33
N GLU A 97 7.11 -7.75 14.25
CA GLU A 97 6.76 -7.66 15.67
C GLU A 97 5.55 -6.75 15.93
N ARG A 98 5.40 -5.68 15.14
CA ARG A 98 4.21 -4.83 15.19
C ARG A 98 2.96 -5.59 14.78
N ALA A 99 3.08 -6.49 13.77
CA ALA A 99 2.00 -7.38 13.38
C ALA A 99 1.64 -8.38 14.48
N ARG A 100 2.64 -8.94 15.16
CA ARG A 100 2.43 -9.83 16.31
C ARG A 100 1.75 -9.12 17.48
N ALA A 101 2.13 -7.87 17.77
CA ALA A 101 1.46 -7.05 18.79
C ALA A 101 -0.03 -6.81 18.47
N HIS A 102 -0.38 -6.82 17.19
CA HIS A 102 -1.76 -6.79 16.69
C HIS A 102 -2.42 -8.16 16.56
N GLY A 103 -1.84 -9.22 17.14
CA GLY A 103 -2.42 -10.56 17.20
C GLY A 103 -2.00 -11.51 16.07
N GLY A 104 -0.98 -11.15 15.28
CA GLY A 104 -0.27 -12.12 14.44
C GLY A 104 0.44 -13.19 15.29
N HIS A 105 0.66 -14.38 14.72
CA HIS A 105 1.26 -15.52 15.42
C HIS A 105 2.29 -16.25 14.55
N ASP A 106 3.27 -16.93 15.16
CA ASP A 106 4.38 -17.57 14.41
C ASP A 106 3.98 -18.79 13.58
N SER A 107 2.80 -19.35 13.84
CA SER A 107 2.27 -20.48 13.08
C SER A 107 1.71 -20.04 11.74
N ALA A 108 1.84 -20.88 10.72
CA ALA A 108 1.05 -20.76 9.49
C ALA A 108 -0.41 -21.25 9.66
N ALA A 109 -0.70 -21.98 10.75
CA ALA A 109 -2.02 -22.52 11.02
C ALA A 109 -3.00 -21.39 11.31
N GLY A 110 -4.06 -21.28 10.51
CA GLY A 110 -5.10 -20.27 10.69
C GLY A 110 -4.98 -19.04 9.78
N GLY A 111 -4.00 -19.00 8.86
CA GLY A 111 -3.95 -18.04 7.75
C GLY A 111 -4.13 -16.58 8.18
N TRP A 112 -3.04 -15.84 8.35
CA TRP A 112 -3.11 -14.42 8.70
C TRP A 112 -2.09 -13.60 7.91
N GLY A 113 -2.30 -12.29 7.90
CA GLY A 113 -1.38 -11.36 7.27
C GLY A 113 -1.70 -9.91 7.57
N VAL A 114 -0.87 -9.03 7.00
CA VAL A 114 -1.06 -7.58 7.06
C VAL A 114 -1.00 -7.02 5.65
N GLU A 115 -2.03 -6.27 5.30
CA GLU A 115 -2.13 -5.56 4.04
C GLU A 115 -2.02 -4.07 4.28
N ALA A 116 -1.14 -3.40 3.54
CA ALA A 116 -1.04 -1.96 3.53
C ALA A 116 -1.98 -1.39 2.48
N TYR A 117 -2.68 -0.33 2.83
CA TYR A 117 -3.49 0.47 1.94
C TYR A 117 -2.87 1.86 1.84
N VAL A 118 -2.70 2.36 0.63
CA VAL A 118 -2.12 3.67 0.34
C VAL A 118 -3.07 4.45 -0.53
N GLN A 119 -3.57 5.58 -0.02
CA GLN A 119 -4.33 6.53 -0.82
C GLN A 119 -3.48 7.75 -1.18
N PHE A 120 -3.42 8.07 -2.46
CA PHE A 120 -2.74 9.26 -2.96
C PHE A 120 -3.75 10.39 -3.19
N LEU A 121 -3.43 11.59 -2.70
CA LEU A 121 -4.25 12.79 -2.90
C LEU A 121 -3.62 13.73 -3.93
N PRO A 122 -4.41 14.43 -4.76
CA PRO A 122 -5.87 14.60 -4.63
C PRO A 122 -6.69 13.59 -5.43
N SER A 123 -6.07 12.69 -6.20
CA SER A 123 -6.80 11.72 -7.04
C SER A 123 -7.73 10.82 -6.24
N GLY A 124 -7.38 10.53 -4.98
CA GLY A 124 -8.10 9.59 -4.13
C GLY A 124 -7.85 8.14 -4.51
N GLU A 125 -6.90 7.90 -5.44
CA GLU A 125 -6.51 6.57 -5.88
C GLU A 125 -5.92 5.79 -4.70
N THR A 126 -6.45 4.58 -4.47
CA THR A 126 -5.99 3.67 -3.41
C THR A 126 -5.35 2.45 -4.03
N VAL A 127 -4.18 2.09 -3.53
CA VAL A 127 -3.44 0.86 -3.87
C VAL A 127 -3.24 0.06 -2.60
N ASP A 128 -3.46 -1.24 -2.67
CA ASP A 128 -3.18 -2.19 -1.60
C ASP A 128 -2.02 -3.13 -1.95
N ALA A 129 -1.30 -3.60 -0.93
CA ALA A 129 -0.26 -4.60 -1.07
C ALA A 129 0.01 -5.35 0.25
N PRO A 130 0.30 -6.66 0.21
CA PRO A 130 0.70 -7.40 1.40
C PRO A 130 2.06 -6.90 1.90
N VAL A 131 2.14 -6.59 3.19
CA VAL A 131 3.39 -6.20 3.88
C VAL A 131 3.84 -7.24 4.90
N VAL A 132 2.95 -8.13 5.32
CA VAL A 132 3.26 -9.35 6.08
C VAL A 132 2.39 -10.47 5.53
N GLY A 133 2.97 -11.65 5.35
CA GLY A 133 2.21 -12.84 4.97
C GLY A 133 2.98 -14.12 5.24
N ILE A 134 2.29 -15.24 5.04
CA ILE A 134 2.88 -16.57 5.13
C ILE A 134 3.35 -16.98 3.73
N PRO A 135 4.63 -17.33 3.53
CA PRO A 135 5.12 -17.75 2.23
C PRO A 135 4.37 -18.99 1.73
N LEU A 136 4.10 -19.03 0.43
CA LEU A 136 3.45 -20.16 -0.21
C LEU A 136 4.49 -21.09 -0.83
N ARG A 137 4.37 -22.38 -0.57
CA ARG A 137 5.14 -23.44 -1.25
C ARG A 137 4.17 -24.39 -1.93
N LEU A 138 4.26 -24.49 -3.27
CA LEU A 138 3.32 -25.26 -4.10
C LEU A 138 1.85 -24.86 -3.85
N GLY A 139 1.59 -23.55 -3.69
CA GLY A 139 0.26 -22.99 -3.45
C GLY A 139 -0.29 -23.20 -2.04
N LYS A 140 0.50 -23.74 -1.11
CA LYS A 140 0.10 -23.96 0.28
C LYS A 140 0.90 -23.08 1.23
N PRO A 141 0.30 -22.52 2.30
CA PRO A 141 1.05 -21.83 3.36
C PRO A 141 2.15 -22.74 3.91
N ALA A 142 3.39 -22.26 3.90
CA ALA A 142 4.55 -23.04 4.30
C ALA A 142 5.60 -22.14 4.94
N GLY A 143 5.95 -22.45 6.19
CA GLY A 143 6.98 -21.72 6.94
C GLY A 143 6.41 -20.69 7.90
N ALA A 144 7.29 -19.87 8.45
CA ALA A 144 6.92 -18.79 9.36
C ALA A 144 6.42 -17.56 8.58
N PRO A 145 5.54 -16.74 9.18
CA PRO A 145 5.19 -15.42 8.67
C PRO A 145 6.45 -14.58 8.41
N GLN A 146 6.42 -13.79 7.34
CA GLN A 146 7.53 -12.92 6.96
C GLN A 146 7.03 -11.52 6.62
N ALA A 147 7.82 -10.53 7.02
CA ALA A 147 7.67 -9.18 6.50
C ALA A 147 8.11 -9.15 5.04
N SER A 148 7.29 -8.56 4.17
CA SER A 148 7.53 -8.44 2.74
C SER A 148 7.43 -6.97 2.36
N PRO A 149 8.56 -6.23 2.26
CA PRO A 149 8.53 -4.86 1.81
C PRO A 149 7.86 -4.75 0.44
N CYS A 150 6.90 -3.83 0.30
CA CYS A 150 6.24 -3.57 -0.97
C CYS A 150 6.75 -2.26 -1.60
N GLU A 151 6.70 -2.17 -2.92
CA GLU A 151 7.05 -0.98 -3.68
C GLU A 151 5.88 -0.51 -4.53
N ILE A 152 5.45 0.73 -4.32
CA ILE A 152 4.27 1.33 -4.93
C ILE A 152 4.73 2.55 -5.75
N ALA A 153 4.23 2.69 -6.97
CA ALA A 153 4.49 3.87 -7.78
C ALA A 153 3.67 5.06 -7.25
N ILE A 154 4.30 6.22 -7.12
CA ILE A 154 3.61 7.44 -6.69
C ILE A 154 3.09 8.16 -7.93
N PRO A 155 1.77 8.44 -8.04
CA PRO A 155 1.23 9.18 -9.18
C PRO A 155 1.89 10.57 -9.35
N LEU A 156 2.08 11.02 -10.60
CA LEU A 156 2.72 12.32 -10.92
C LEU A 156 2.00 13.55 -10.33
N GLY A 157 0.71 13.43 -10.02
CA GLY A 157 -0.09 14.51 -9.43
C GLY A 157 -0.26 14.40 -7.90
N ALA A 158 0.40 13.46 -7.24
CA ALA A 158 0.23 13.25 -5.80
C ALA A 158 0.96 14.31 -4.97
N TYR A 159 0.29 14.83 -3.94
CA TYR A 159 0.86 15.78 -2.96
C TYR A 159 0.82 15.25 -1.52
N ASP A 160 0.06 14.19 -1.27
CA ASP A 160 -0.07 13.54 0.04
C ASP A 160 -0.30 12.05 -0.18
N ALA A 161 0.28 11.22 0.68
CA ALA A 161 0.03 9.79 0.75
C ALA A 161 -0.49 9.46 2.15
N GLN A 162 -1.67 8.85 2.22
CA GLN A 162 -2.23 8.30 3.45
C GLN A 162 -2.05 6.80 3.47
N ILE A 163 -1.53 6.27 4.57
CA ILE A 163 -1.25 4.85 4.74
C ILE A 163 -2.01 4.32 5.96
N TRP A 164 -2.61 3.15 5.83
CA TRP A 164 -3.17 2.39 6.95
C TRP A 164 -3.05 0.89 6.67
N PHE A 165 -3.21 0.07 7.70
CA PHE A 165 -3.02 -1.38 7.56
C PHE A 165 -4.22 -2.16 8.06
N CYS A 166 -4.57 -3.21 7.32
CA CYS A 166 -5.55 -4.22 7.69
C CYS A 166 -4.81 -5.47 8.17
N HIS A 167 -5.06 -5.85 9.42
CA HIS A 167 -4.67 -7.14 9.98
C HIS A 167 -5.84 -8.08 9.80
N TRP A 168 -5.62 -9.16 9.07
CA TRP A 168 -6.63 -10.17 8.82
C TRP A 168 -6.16 -11.52 9.36
N THR A 169 -7.10 -12.27 9.90
CA THR A 169 -6.95 -13.67 10.31
C THR A 169 -8.12 -14.43 9.70
N GLU A 170 -7.91 -15.63 9.19
CA GLU A 170 -8.99 -16.46 8.66
C GLU A 170 -10.05 -16.73 9.75
N GLY A 171 -11.29 -16.34 9.48
CA GLY A 171 -12.41 -16.55 10.41
C GLY A 171 -12.55 -15.50 11.52
N GLU A 172 -11.74 -14.44 11.53
CA GLU A 172 -11.88 -13.32 12.47
C GLU A 172 -12.22 -12.01 11.75
N ASP A 173 -12.79 -11.05 12.48
CA ASP A 173 -12.99 -9.70 11.97
C ASP A 173 -11.65 -8.97 11.80
N PRO A 174 -11.48 -8.19 10.71
CA PRO A 174 -10.24 -7.47 10.47
C PRO A 174 -10.00 -6.39 11.54
N ARG A 175 -8.74 -6.25 11.94
CA ARG A 175 -8.27 -5.20 12.85
C ARG A 175 -7.47 -4.16 12.07
N TRP A 176 -7.53 -2.91 12.52
CA TRP A 176 -6.94 -1.79 11.79
C TRP A 176 -5.80 -1.14 12.57
N ASP A 177 -4.70 -0.91 11.86
CA ASP A 177 -3.59 -0.06 12.29
C ASP A 177 -3.61 1.21 11.44
N SER A 178 -4.29 2.23 11.95
CA SER A 178 -4.62 3.45 11.20
C SER A 178 -4.32 4.71 12.01
N ASN A 179 -3.34 4.67 12.91
CA ASN A 179 -3.04 5.77 13.83
C ASN A 179 -4.31 6.28 14.56
N PHE A 180 -5.07 5.38 15.19
CA PHE A 180 -6.35 5.71 15.83
C PHE A 180 -7.41 6.31 14.87
N GLY A 181 -7.40 5.90 13.59
CA GLY A 181 -8.41 6.26 12.59
C GLY A 181 -8.10 7.52 11.77
N VAL A 182 -6.96 8.18 11.98
CA VAL A 182 -6.55 9.36 11.18
C VAL A 182 -5.58 9.04 10.05
N ASN A 183 -5.13 7.78 9.96
CA ASN A 183 -4.13 7.26 9.03
C ASN A 183 -2.74 7.91 9.20
N TYR A 184 -1.74 7.30 8.60
CA TYR A 184 -0.38 7.84 8.55
C TYR A 184 -0.21 8.70 7.31
N ARG A 185 0.11 9.98 7.49
CA ARG A 185 0.19 10.94 6.38
C ARG A 185 1.62 11.34 6.07
N PHE A 186 1.96 11.30 4.79
CA PHE A 186 3.28 11.66 4.28
C PHE A 186 3.15 12.68 3.15
N PRO A 187 3.80 13.84 3.23
CA PRO A 187 3.79 14.80 2.14
C PRO A 187 4.53 14.22 0.92
N VAL A 188 3.93 14.37 -0.25
CA VAL A 188 4.55 14.03 -1.54
C VAL A 188 4.94 15.33 -2.23
N ARG A 189 6.14 15.33 -2.79
CA ARG A 189 6.77 16.51 -3.33
C ARG A 189 6.73 16.44 -4.84
N SER A 190 6.48 17.57 -5.48
CA SER A 190 6.44 17.63 -6.93
C SER A 190 7.79 17.21 -7.51
N GLU A 191 7.76 16.48 -8.62
CA GLU A 191 8.97 16.20 -9.39
C GLU A 191 9.59 17.54 -9.80
N LYS A 192 10.87 17.75 -9.45
CA LYS A 192 11.60 18.92 -9.93
C LYS A 192 11.93 18.66 -11.40
N SER A 193 11.23 19.37 -12.28
CA SER A 193 11.54 19.44 -13.71
C SER A 193 12.90 20.10 -13.96
#